data_AF-A0A0Q5L3F7-F1
#
_entry.id   AF-A0A0Q5L3F7-F1
#
_cell.length_a   1.000
_cell.length_b   1.000
_cell.length_c   1.000
_cell.angle_alpha   90.00
_cell.angle_beta   90.00
_cell.angle_gamma   90.00
#
_symmetry.space_group_name_H-M   'P 1'
#
loop_
_entity.id
_entity.type
_entity.pdbx_description
1 polymer ?
#
loop_
_entity_poly.entity_id
_entity_poly.type
_entity_poly.pdbx_seq_one_letter_code
_entity_poly.pdbx_strand_id
1 'polypeptide(L)'
;MDTPPDAAGLLAELTSGEGSRVWSASGRVIQQASRETLLALAPHLPHIRRATAGLELGGMLLDNDLHLAQALRVIGAAGDRRCSCEVYEGYLGYDPEQEQARGHTRTLRTTPPDWNMTFWCRCLRCAREYKVEQGASHTTWWKWNRLDPPRG
;
A
#
# COMPACT_ATOMS: atom_id res chain seq x y z
N MET A 1 0.34 19.08 11.54
CA MET A 1 -0.47 17.84 11.53
C MET A 1 -1.27 17.90 10.25
N ASP A 2 -0.89 17.14 9.23
CA ASP A 2 -1.64 17.09 7.98
C ASP A 2 -3.01 16.45 8.24
N THR A 3 -4.06 17.13 7.81
CA THR A 3 -5.42 16.60 7.83
C THR A 3 -5.44 15.31 6.99
N PRO A 4 -5.97 14.19 7.52
CA PRO A 4 -6.08 12.97 6.73
C PRO A 4 -6.85 13.24 5.44
N PRO A 5 -6.44 12.63 4.32
CA PRO A 5 -7.03 12.94 3.03
C PRO A 5 -8.53 12.60 3.01
N ASP A 6 -9.36 13.57 2.61
CA ASP A 6 -10.76 13.32 2.32
C ASP A 6 -10.92 12.63 0.95
N ALA A 7 -12.01 11.87 0.79
CA ALA A 7 -12.23 11.06 -0.39
C ALA A 7 -12.48 11.89 -1.66
N ALA A 8 -13.10 13.06 -1.54
CA ALA A 8 -13.43 13.91 -2.68
C ALA A 8 -12.16 14.54 -3.28
N GLY A 9 -11.26 15.03 -2.43
CA GLY A 9 -9.96 15.56 -2.82
C GLY A 9 -9.08 14.51 -3.48
N LEU A 10 -8.99 13.31 -2.88
CA LEU A 10 -8.25 12.20 -3.50
C LEU A 10 -8.85 11.79 -4.84
N LEU A 11 -10.17 11.71 -4.96
CA LEU A 11 -10.83 11.40 -6.22
C LEU A 11 -10.46 12.43 -7.29
N ALA A 12 -10.58 13.73 -6.98
CA ALA A 12 -10.25 14.80 -7.91
C ALA A 12 -8.79 14.79 -8.36
N GLU A 13 -7.85 14.49 -7.46
CA GLU A 13 -6.43 14.36 -7.81
C GLU A 13 -6.15 13.12 -8.67
N LEU A 14 -6.73 11.96 -8.31
CA LEU A 14 -6.58 10.70 -9.06
C LEU A 14 -7.19 10.77 -10.46
N THR A 15 -8.17 11.63 -10.70
CA THR A 15 -8.82 11.82 -12.00
C THR A 15 -8.39 13.10 -12.72
N SER A 16 -7.34 13.77 -12.24
CA SER A 16 -6.89 15.06 -12.78
C SER A 16 -6.30 14.99 -14.20
N GLY A 17 -5.81 13.82 -14.61
CA GLY A 17 -5.03 13.65 -15.84
C GLY A 17 -3.59 14.20 -15.74
N GLU A 18 -3.17 14.68 -14.57
CA GLU A 18 -1.81 15.18 -14.33
C GLU A 18 -0.97 14.12 -13.60
N GLY A 19 0.03 13.55 -14.29
CA GLY A 19 0.80 12.40 -13.80
C GLY A 19 1.37 12.57 -12.38
N SER A 20 1.97 13.73 -12.07
CA SER A 20 2.54 14.02 -10.75
C SER A 20 1.48 14.09 -9.64
N ARG A 21 0.29 14.63 -9.94
CA ARG A 21 -0.83 14.69 -9.00
C ARG A 21 -1.40 13.30 -8.75
N VAL A 22 -1.57 12.51 -9.80
CA VAL A 22 -2.03 11.12 -9.70
C VAL A 22 -1.05 10.27 -8.90
N TRP A 23 0.26 10.44 -9.14
CA TRP A 23 1.31 9.76 -8.37
C TRP A 23 1.27 10.14 -6.89
N SER A 24 1.22 11.44 -6.58
CA SER A 24 1.13 11.94 -5.20
C SER A 24 -0.12 11.42 -4.47
N ALA A 25 -1.28 11.49 -5.13
CA ALA A 25 -2.54 10.97 -4.59
C ALA A 25 -2.50 9.46 -4.36
N SER A 26 -1.84 8.71 -5.25
CA SER A 26 -1.64 7.26 -5.08
C SER A 26 -0.83 6.96 -3.81
N GLY A 27 0.22 7.72 -3.52
CA GLY A 27 0.98 7.58 -2.27
C GLY A 27 0.14 7.84 -1.02
N ARG A 28 -0.69 8.90 -1.04
CA ARG A 28 -1.63 9.21 0.04
C ARG A 28 -2.67 8.10 0.25
N VAL A 29 -3.20 7.51 -0.84
CA VAL A 29 -4.11 6.35 -0.76
C VAL A 29 -3.44 5.16 -0.06
N ILE A 30 -2.19 4.86 -0.42
CA ILE A 30 -1.47 3.70 0.10
C ILE A 30 -1.12 3.86 1.58
N GLN A 31 -0.69 5.07 1.97
CA GLN A 31 0.00 5.30 3.25
C GLN A 31 -0.87 6.02 4.31
N GLN A 32 -1.89 6.78 3.90
CA GLN A 32 -2.56 7.74 4.77
C GLN A 32 -4.10 7.64 4.75
N ALA A 33 -4.70 7.05 3.70
CA ALA A 33 -6.15 6.98 3.59
C ALA A 33 -6.75 6.08 4.68
N SER A 34 -7.76 6.62 5.37
CA SER A 34 -8.54 5.86 6.33
C SER A 34 -9.39 4.80 5.63
N ARG A 35 -9.86 3.78 6.37
CA ARG A 35 -10.79 2.79 5.82
C ARG A 35 -12.08 3.43 5.28
N GLU A 36 -12.56 4.49 5.93
CA GLU A 36 -13.74 5.23 5.47
C GLU A 36 -13.47 5.93 4.14
N THR A 37 -12.33 6.61 4.01
CA THR A 37 -11.90 7.24 2.76
C THR A 37 -11.79 6.21 1.62
N LEU A 38 -11.19 5.05 1.89
CA LEU A 38 -11.06 3.96 0.90
C LEU A 38 -12.42 3.40 0.48
N LEU A 39 -13.36 3.23 1.41
CA LEU A 39 -14.73 2.79 1.13
C LEU A 39 -15.49 3.80 0.28
N ALA A 40 -15.30 5.10 0.54
CA ALA A 40 -15.90 6.17 -0.26
C ALA A 40 -15.31 6.24 -1.68
N LEU A 41 -14.04 5.89 -1.86
CA LEU A 41 -13.39 5.82 -3.18
C LEU A 41 -13.76 4.59 -4.00
N ALA A 42 -14.09 3.46 -3.34
CA ALA A 42 -14.32 2.18 -4.00
C ALA A 42 -15.36 2.21 -5.16
N PRO A 43 -16.53 2.87 -5.03
CA PRO A 43 -17.48 3.00 -6.13
C PRO A 43 -16.93 3.72 -7.37
N HIS A 44 -15.90 4.56 -7.20
CA HIS A 44 -15.30 5.36 -8.27
C HIS A 44 -14.14 4.65 -9.00
N LEU A 45 -13.75 3.43 -8.59
CA LEU A 45 -12.67 2.67 -9.23
C LEU A 45 -12.78 2.58 -10.76
N PRO A 46 -13.94 2.30 -11.38
CA PRO A 46 -14.06 2.29 -12.83
C PRO A 46 -13.74 3.63 -13.47
N HIS A 47 -14.09 4.74 -12.82
CA HIS A 47 -13.79 6.08 -13.31
C HIS A 47 -12.29 6.39 -13.18
N ILE A 48 -11.69 6.11 -12.02
CA ILE A 48 -10.25 6.32 -11.77
C ILE A 48 -9.42 5.53 -12.80
N ARG A 49 -9.77 4.27 -13.05
CA ARG A 49 -9.10 3.43 -14.06
C ARG A 49 -9.17 4.02 -15.47
N ARG A 50 -10.32 4.58 -15.86
CA ARG A 50 -10.45 5.24 -17.18
C ARG A 50 -9.66 6.54 -17.25
N ALA A 51 -9.68 7.34 -16.19
CA ALA A 51 -8.99 8.63 -16.15
C ALA A 51 -7.46 8.49 -16.16
N THR A 52 -6.94 7.36 -15.69
CA THR A 52 -5.50 7.09 -15.60
C THR A 52 -4.98 6.14 -16.68
N ALA A 53 -5.86 5.64 -17.56
CA ALA A 53 -5.47 4.73 -18.63
C ALA A 53 -4.53 5.43 -19.62
N GLY A 54 -3.32 4.91 -19.79
CA GLY A 54 -2.31 5.46 -20.70
C GLY A 54 -1.71 6.79 -20.23
N LEU A 55 -1.93 7.18 -18.97
CA LEU A 55 -1.31 8.37 -18.40
C LEU A 55 0.16 8.09 -18.09
N GLU A 56 1.07 8.88 -18.64
CA GLU A 56 2.45 8.88 -18.19
C GLU A 56 2.53 9.56 -16.83
N LEU A 57 2.73 8.77 -15.77
CA LEU A 57 2.74 9.25 -14.39
C LEU A 57 3.97 10.10 -14.03
N GLY A 58 4.81 10.43 -15.03
CA GLY A 58 6.00 11.26 -14.90
C GLY A 58 7.16 10.53 -14.21
N GLY A 59 8.29 10.40 -14.90
CA GLY A 59 9.50 9.73 -14.40
C GLY A 59 9.91 8.55 -15.27
N MET A 60 11.21 8.34 -15.45
CA MET A 60 11.80 7.35 -16.36
C MET A 60 11.68 5.88 -15.91
N LEU A 61 10.84 5.55 -14.92
CA LEU A 61 10.92 4.27 -14.20
C LEU A 61 9.57 3.53 -14.13
N LEU A 62 9.66 2.19 -14.26
CA LEU A 62 8.58 1.20 -14.12
C LEU A 62 7.82 1.33 -12.79
N ASP A 63 8.42 1.96 -11.78
CA ASP A 63 7.93 2.07 -10.41
C ASP A 63 6.69 2.96 -10.25
N ASN A 64 6.46 3.90 -11.18
CA ASN A 64 5.33 4.83 -11.08
C ASN A 64 3.99 4.14 -11.35
N ASP A 65 3.95 3.26 -12.35
CA ASP A 65 2.76 2.46 -12.67
C ASP A 65 2.46 1.46 -11.55
N LEU A 66 3.49 0.93 -10.88
CA LEU A 66 3.34 0.08 -9.70
C LEU A 66 2.69 0.85 -8.53
N HIS A 67 2.98 2.14 -8.39
CA HIS A 67 2.41 2.98 -7.35
C HIS A 67 0.90 3.21 -7.55
N LEU A 68 0.48 3.60 -8.76
CA LEU A 68 -0.94 3.73 -9.09
C LEU A 68 -1.66 2.37 -9.01
N ALA A 69 -1.06 1.31 -9.57
CA ALA A 69 -1.62 -0.04 -9.50
C ALA A 69 -1.85 -0.47 -8.04
N GLN A 70 -0.91 -0.14 -7.14
CA GLN A 70 -1.06 -0.40 -5.71
C GLN A 70 -2.22 0.38 -5.09
N ALA A 71 -2.34 1.68 -5.36
CA ALA A 71 -3.45 2.48 -4.86
C ALA A 71 -4.81 1.89 -5.29
N LEU A 72 -4.93 1.46 -6.55
CA LEU A 72 -6.14 0.78 -7.04
C LEU A 72 -6.40 -0.56 -6.34
N ARG A 73 -5.36 -1.34 -6.03
CA ARG A 73 -5.49 -2.59 -5.23
C ARG A 73 -6.00 -2.31 -3.82
N VAL A 74 -5.47 -1.28 -3.15
CA VAL A 74 -5.86 -0.87 -1.79
C VAL A 74 -7.33 -0.46 -1.76
N ILE A 75 -7.77 0.41 -2.68
CA ILE A 75 -9.16 0.84 -2.79
C ILE A 75 -10.08 -0.36 -3.08
N GLY A 76 -9.68 -1.23 -4.02
CA GLY A 76 -10.46 -2.43 -4.38
C GLY A 76 -10.64 -3.38 -3.21
N ALA A 77 -9.56 -3.69 -2.49
CA ALA A 77 -9.62 -4.54 -1.31
C ALA A 77 -10.56 -3.98 -0.22
N ALA A 78 -10.57 -2.65 -0.03
CA ALA A 78 -11.51 -2.01 0.89
C ALA A 78 -12.97 -2.18 0.44
N GLY A 79 -13.26 -1.96 -0.85
CA GLY A 79 -14.58 -2.17 -1.44
C GLY A 79 -15.08 -3.61 -1.31
N ASP A 80 -14.20 -4.57 -1.53
CA ASP A 80 -14.46 -6.01 -1.35
C ASP A 80 -14.53 -6.44 0.13
N ARG A 81 -14.36 -5.50 1.08
CA ARG A 81 -14.29 -5.74 2.53
C ARG A 81 -13.16 -6.70 2.95
N ARG A 82 -12.13 -6.85 2.10
CA ARG A 82 -10.94 -7.68 2.37
C ARG A 82 -10.05 -7.02 3.42
N CYS A 83 -9.17 -7.80 4.03
CA CYS A 83 -8.25 -7.26 5.02
C CYS A 83 -7.19 -6.39 4.34
N SER A 84 -6.81 -5.27 4.95
CA SER A 84 -5.78 -4.37 4.39
C SER A 84 -4.42 -5.06 4.21
N CYS A 85 -4.11 -6.10 5.00
CA CYS A 85 -2.87 -6.84 4.81
C CYS A 85 -2.83 -7.67 3.51
N GLU A 86 -3.97 -7.92 2.85
CA GLU A 86 -4.01 -8.71 1.61
C GLU A 86 -3.33 -8.06 0.42
N VAL A 87 -3.04 -6.76 0.50
CA VAL A 87 -2.39 -6.01 -0.58
C VAL A 87 -0.91 -5.77 -0.33
N TYR A 88 -0.33 -6.31 0.74
CA TYR A 88 1.10 -6.17 1.05
C TYR A 88 2.00 -6.89 0.04
N GLU A 89 1.58 -8.07 -0.43
CA GLU A 89 2.38 -8.84 -1.40
C GLU A 89 2.45 -8.12 -2.76
N GLY A 90 3.65 -8.06 -3.33
CA GLY A 90 3.91 -7.43 -4.63
C GLY A 90 4.04 -5.91 -4.61
N TYR A 91 4.05 -5.26 -3.43
CA TYR A 91 4.40 -3.85 -3.31
C TYR A 91 5.48 -3.66 -2.24
N LEU A 92 6.58 -3.00 -2.64
CA LEU A 92 7.82 -2.94 -1.87
C LEU A 92 7.91 -1.77 -0.89
N GLY A 93 6.89 -0.90 -0.83
CA GLY A 93 6.90 0.32 -0.03
C GLY A 93 6.20 0.22 1.33
N TYR A 94 5.89 -0.98 1.80
CA TYR A 94 5.31 -1.20 3.14
C TYR A 94 6.42 -1.47 4.15
N ASP A 95 6.79 -0.46 4.92
CA ASP A 95 7.73 -0.61 6.02
C ASP A 95 7.05 -1.31 7.21
N PRO A 96 7.55 -2.47 7.69
CA PRO A 96 6.96 -3.20 8.81
C PRO A 96 6.93 -2.40 10.11
N GLU A 97 7.88 -1.48 10.33
CA GLU A 97 7.90 -0.65 11.53
C GLU A 97 6.82 0.43 11.47
N GLN A 98 6.62 1.06 10.31
CA GLN A 98 5.54 2.02 10.10
C GLN A 98 4.16 1.35 10.18
N GLU A 99 4.00 0.16 9.59
CA GLU A 99 2.75 -0.60 9.69
C GLU A 99 2.47 -1.05 11.13
N GLN A 100 3.50 -1.30 11.94
CA GLN A 100 3.34 -1.51 13.37
C GLN A 100 2.94 -0.22 14.11
N ALA A 101 3.59 0.91 13.83
CA ALA A 101 3.28 2.19 14.44
C ALA A 101 1.84 2.65 14.14
N ARG A 102 1.32 2.32 12.94
CA ARG A 102 -0.07 2.56 12.54
C ARG A 102 -1.08 1.58 13.15
N GLY A 103 -0.61 0.56 13.89
CA GLY A 103 -1.47 -0.46 14.49
C GLY A 103 -2.07 -1.43 13.48
N HIS A 104 -1.48 -1.59 12.29
CA HIS A 104 -1.92 -2.55 11.29
C HIS A 104 -1.34 -3.94 11.54
N THR A 105 -0.08 -3.98 11.98
CA THR A 105 0.65 -5.22 12.26
C THR A 105 1.35 -5.18 13.62
N ARG A 106 1.81 -6.34 14.07
CA ARG A 106 2.73 -6.48 15.19
C ARG A 106 3.91 -7.33 14.76
N THR A 107 5.12 -6.86 15.02
CA THR A 107 6.34 -7.64 14.84
C THR A 107 6.43 -8.70 15.94
N LEU A 108 6.51 -9.96 15.52
CA LEU A 108 6.65 -11.13 16.37
C LEU A 108 8.13 -11.40 16.70
N ARG A 109 9.00 -11.23 15.71
CA ARG A 109 10.45 -11.38 15.84
C ARG A 109 11.17 -10.72 14.67
N THR A 110 12.46 -10.46 14.85
CA THR A 110 13.37 -9.99 13.81
C THR A 110 14.66 -10.81 13.83
N THR A 111 15.41 -10.80 12.73
CA THR A 111 16.83 -11.14 12.79
C THR A 111 17.59 -10.08 13.60
N PRO A 112 18.81 -10.38 14.08
CA PRO A 112 19.72 -9.34 14.58
C PRO A 112 19.88 -8.21 13.55
N PRO A 113 20.08 -6.95 13.99
CA PRO A 113 20.35 -5.84 13.08
C PRO A 113 21.58 -6.12 12.21
N ASP A 114 21.41 -5.97 10.90
CA ASP A 114 22.44 -6.10 9.88
C ASP A 114 22.02 -5.27 8.65
N TRP A 115 22.80 -5.28 7.58
CA TRP A 115 22.50 -4.55 6.33
C TRP A 115 21.15 -4.93 5.72
N ASN A 116 20.70 -6.17 5.93
CA ASN A 116 19.37 -6.64 5.60
C ASN A 116 18.75 -7.33 6.82
N MET A 117 17.57 -6.88 7.24
CA MET A 117 16.81 -7.52 8.31
C MET A 117 15.64 -8.35 7.76
N THR A 118 15.29 -9.41 8.46
CA THR A 118 14.01 -10.12 8.24
C THR A 118 13.09 -9.90 9.44
N PHE A 119 11.85 -9.55 9.15
CA PHE A 119 10.78 -9.38 10.14
C PHE A 119 9.74 -10.49 9.99
N TRP A 120 9.18 -10.93 11.11
CA TRP A 120 7.97 -11.74 11.12
C TRP A 120 6.86 -10.89 11.72
N CYS A 121 5.83 -10.62 10.93
CA CYS A 121 4.77 -9.70 11.30
C CYS A 121 3.43 -10.43 11.32
N ARG A 122 2.57 -10.09 12.28
CA ARG A 122 1.19 -10.57 12.35
C ARG A 122 0.23 -9.42 12.13
N CYS A 123 -0.73 -9.59 11.22
CA CYS A 123 -1.81 -8.63 11.03
C CYS A 123 -2.71 -8.59 12.27
N LEU A 124 -2.94 -7.39 12.81
CA LEU A 124 -3.79 -7.21 14.00
C LEU A 124 -5.29 -7.33 13.70
N ARG A 125 -5.68 -7.40 12.42
CA ARG A 125 -7.08 -7.49 11.98
C ARG A 125 -7.54 -8.91 11.67
N CYS A 126 -6.72 -9.69 10.97
CA CYS A 126 -7.08 -11.04 10.52
C CYS A 126 -6.12 -12.14 11.02
N ALA A 127 -5.17 -11.79 11.89
CA ALA A 127 -4.19 -12.71 12.47
C ALA A 127 -3.22 -13.41 11.49
N ARG A 128 -3.28 -13.11 10.20
CA ARG A 128 -2.35 -13.63 9.20
C ARG A 128 -0.91 -13.19 9.47
N GLU A 129 0.03 -14.09 9.23
CA GLU A 129 1.46 -13.85 9.45
C GLU A 129 2.22 -13.69 8.13
N TYR A 130 3.29 -12.92 8.17
CA TYR A 130 4.12 -12.57 7.04
C TYR A 130 5.60 -12.66 7.41
N LYS A 131 6.43 -13.11 6.48
CA LYS A 131 7.88 -12.90 6.48
C LYS A 131 8.17 -11.68 5.60
N VAL A 132 8.85 -10.70 6.15
CA VAL A 132 9.21 -9.46 5.47
C VAL A 132 10.72 -9.38 5.35
N GLU A 133 11.21 -9.33 4.12
CA GLU A 133 12.65 -9.23 3.83
C GLU A 133 12.95 -7.77 3.48
N GLN A 134 13.85 -7.15 4.25
CA GLN A 134 14.41 -5.85 3.90
C GLN A 134 15.52 -6.05 2.86
N GLY A 135 15.56 -5.14 1.89
CA GLY A 135 16.74 -4.99 1.04
C GLY A 135 17.00 -3.53 0.73
N ALA A 136 18.19 -3.26 0.20
CA ALA A 136 18.61 -1.94 -0.23
C ALA A 136 19.38 -2.05 -1.56
N SER A 137 19.04 -1.16 -2.51
CA SER A 137 19.83 -0.93 -3.72
C SER A 137 19.91 0.58 -3.97
N HIS A 138 18.84 1.18 -4.51
CA HIS A 138 18.71 2.64 -4.67
C HIS A 138 17.85 3.29 -3.57
N THR A 139 16.92 2.53 -3.00
CA THR A 139 16.13 2.89 -1.81
C THR A 139 15.89 1.62 -0.99
N THR A 140 15.53 1.79 0.28
CA THR A 140 15.10 0.68 1.13
C THR A 140 13.76 0.14 0.64
N TRP A 141 13.64 -1.18 0.56
CA TRP A 141 12.43 -1.87 0.16
C TRP A 141 12.12 -3.04 1.09
N TRP A 142 10.85 -3.44 1.12
CA TRP A 142 10.36 -4.52 1.98
C TRP A 142 9.51 -5.50 1.19
N LYS A 143 10.02 -6.74 1.05
CA LYS A 143 9.29 -7.81 0.38
C LYS A 143 8.48 -8.61 1.39
N TRP A 144 7.17 -8.42 1.36
CA TRP A 144 6.22 -9.18 2.16
C TRP A 144 5.88 -10.50 1.47
N ASN A 145 6.01 -11.61 2.18
CA ASN A 145 5.56 -12.93 1.75
C ASN A 145 4.64 -13.49 2.84
N ARG A 146 3.42 -13.89 2.46
CA ARG A 146 2.49 -14.52 3.39
C ARG A 146 3.07 -15.84 3.89
N LEU A 147 2.97 -16.08 5.19
CA LEU A 147 3.20 -17.39 5.77
C LEU A 147 1.89 -18.15 5.74
N ASP A 148 1.86 -19.29 5.05
CA ASP A 148 0.74 -20.20 5.15
C ASP A 148 0.65 -20.69 6.60
N PRO A 149 -0.56 -20.84 7.17
CA PRO A 149 -0.69 -21.46 8.47
C PRO A 149 -0.08 -22.86 8.39
N PRO A 150 0.61 -23.33 9.45
CA PRO A 150 1.04 -24.71 9.50
C PRO A 150 -0.19 -25.60 9.23
N ARG A 151 -0.09 -26.48 8.24
CA ARG A 151 -1.15 -27.47 7.96
C ARG A 151 -1.21 -28.39 9.18
N GLY A 152 -2.16 -28.11 10.08
CA GLY A 152 -2.56 -29.02 11.15
C GLY A 152 -3.41 -30.15 10.61
#